data_AF-A0A1S9PNR4-F1
#
_entry.id   AF-A0A1S9PNR4-F1
#
_cell.length_a   1.000
_cell.length_b   1.000
_cell.length_c   1.000
_cell.angle_alpha   90.00
_cell.angle_beta   90.00
_cell.angle_gamma   90.00
#
_symmetry.space_group_name_H-M   'P 1'
#
loop_
_entity.id
_entity.type
_entity.pdbx_description
1 polymer ?
#
loop_
_entity_poly.entity_id
_entity_poly.type
_entity_poly.pdbx_seq_one_letter_code
_entity_poly.pdbx_strand_id
1 'polypeptide(L)'
;MEQANTQNSTINYASILIANNGNLKDSNNHLDELSDLINALVVYHDDYFNISSFYYSKVTEALVLAKDSGIATASTVESQAIEFKKLSNDANNAFKAAINLPGLIDSKQLIRFSAKVL
;
A
#
# COMPACT_ATOMS: atom_id res chain seq x y z
N MET A 1 -16.06 -17.25 -29.04
CA MET A 1 -15.26 -17.56 -27.83
C MET A 1 -15.62 -16.67 -26.64
N GLU A 2 -16.03 -15.40 -26.80
CA GLU A 2 -16.40 -14.52 -25.67
C GLU A 2 -17.74 -14.83 -24.98
N GLN A 3 -18.72 -15.44 -25.66
CA GLN A 3 -20.02 -15.78 -25.06
C GLN A 3 -19.99 -17.04 -24.18
N ALA A 4 -18.89 -17.80 -24.17
CA ALA A 4 -18.79 -19.06 -23.41
C ALA A 4 -18.34 -18.86 -21.95
N ASN A 5 -17.83 -17.68 -21.61
CA ASN A 5 -17.19 -17.39 -20.32
C ASN A 5 -17.86 -16.24 -19.56
N THR A 6 -19.11 -15.92 -19.89
CA THR A 6 -19.91 -14.93 -19.17
C THR A 6 -21.12 -15.60 -18.54
N GLN A 7 -21.30 -15.37 -17.25
CA GLN A 7 -22.51 -15.76 -16.51
C GLN A 7 -23.17 -14.47 -16.04
N ASN A 8 -24.43 -14.24 -16.44
CA ASN A 8 -25.15 -12.98 -16.19
C ASN A 8 -24.39 -11.72 -16.63
N SER A 9 -23.82 -11.73 -17.84
CA SER A 9 -23.09 -10.60 -18.42
C SER A 9 -21.82 -10.16 -17.66
N THR A 10 -21.40 -10.94 -16.67
CA THR A 10 -20.16 -10.72 -15.93
C THR A 10 -19.14 -11.79 -16.35
N ILE A 11 -17.89 -11.37 -16.57
CA ILE A 11 -16.80 -12.27 -16.96
C ILE A 11 -16.55 -13.25 -15.82
N ASN A 12 -16.74 -14.54 -16.08
CA ASN A 12 -16.43 -15.61 -15.15
C ASN A 12 -14.98 -16.05 -15.38
N TYR A 13 -14.08 -15.49 -14.55
CA TYR A 13 -12.66 -15.78 -14.59
C TYR A 13 -12.32 -17.27 -14.37
N ALA A 14 -13.15 -18.01 -13.63
CA ALA A 14 -12.98 -19.45 -13.44
C ALA A 14 -13.19 -20.24 -14.74
N SER A 15 -14.16 -19.85 -15.57
CA SER A 15 -14.36 -20.46 -16.89
C SER A 15 -13.25 -20.11 -17.89
N ILE A 16 -12.60 -18.95 -17.77
CA ILE A 16 -11.41 -18.61 -18.57
C ILE A 16 -10.22 -19.49 -18.18
N LEU A 17 -10.04 -19.77 -16.88
CA LEU A 17 -9.00 -20.65 -16.37
C LEU A 17 -9.19 -22.10 -16.84
N ILE A 18 -10.44 -22.58 -16.88
CA ILE A 18 -10.78 -23.94 -17.33
C ILE A 18 -10.71 -24.06 -18.87
N ALA A 19 -11.19 -23.05 -19.61
CA ALA A 19 -11.28 -23.12 -21.07
C ALA A 19 -9.93 -22.98 -21.80
N ASN A 20 -8.89 -22.43 -21.14
CA ASN A 20 -7.62 -22.14 -21.81
C ASN A 20 -6.57 -23.25 -21.78
N ASN A 21 -6.81 -24.43 -21.16
CA ASN A 21 -5.84 -25.55 -21.13
C ASN A 21 -4.39 -25.14 -20.75
N GLY A 22 -4.24 -24.01 -20.05
CA GLY A 22 -2.97 -23.46 -19.60
C GLY A 22 -2.81 -23.79 -18.13
N ASN A 23 -2.36 -25.03 -17.88
CA ASN A 23 -1.82 -25.56 -16.63
C ASN A 23 -2.31 -24.85 -15.35
N LEU A 24 -3.35 -25.39 -14.71
CA LEU A 24 -3.87 -24.91 -13.41
C LEU A 24 -2.76 -24.67 -12.37
N LYS A 25 -1.65 -25.42 -12.47
CA LYS A 25 -0.44 -25.23 -11.68
C LYS A 25 0.18 -23.84 -11.88
N ASP A 26 0.31 -23.37 -13.11
CA ASP A 26 0.91 -22.07 -13.42
C ASP A 26 -0.02 -20.92 -13.00
N SER A 27 -1.33 -21.13 -13.14
CA SER A 27 -2.33 -20.19 -12.63
C SER A 27 -2.30 -20.09 -11.09
N ASN A 28 -2.17 -21.23 -10.39
CA ASN A 28 -2.00 -21.25 -8.94
C ASN A 28 -0.68 -20.59 -8.51
N ASN A 29 0.42 -20.86 -9.22
CA ASN A 29 1.71 -20.22 -8.92
C ASN A 29 1.63 -18.70 -9.04
N HIS A 30 1.01 -18.17 -10.10
CA HIS A 30 0.83 -16.72 -10.25
C HIS A 30 -0.04 -16.10 -9.14
N LEU A 31 -1.04 -16.84 -8.65
CA LEU A 31 -1.88 -16.42 -7.53
C LEU A 31 -1.10 -16.39 -6.21
N ASP A 32 -0.24 -17.38 -5.96
CA ASP A 32 0.63 -17.41 -4.79
C ASP A 32 1.68 -16.28 -4.86
N GLU A 33 2.31 -16.07 -6.01
CA GLU A 33 3.22 -14.94 -6.25
C GLU A 33 2.54 -13.59 -6.00
N LEU A 34 1.30 -13.42 -6.47
CA LEU A 34 0.51 -12.21 -6.20
C LEU A 34 0.23 -12.04 -4.70
N SER A 35 -0.08 -13.12 -3.98
CA SER A 35 -0.25 -13.08 -2.52
C SER A 35 1.02 -12.62 -1.81
N ASP A 36 2.19 -13.10 -2.25
CA ASP A 36 3.49 -12.70 -1.70
C ASP A 36 3.84 -11.25 -2.01
N LEU A 37 3.56 -10.78 -3.23
CA LEU A 37 3.71 -9.37 -3.60
C LEU A 37 2.83 -8.45 -2.75
N ILE A 38 1.59 -8.87 -2.46
CA ILE A 38 0.70 -8.11 -1.56
C ILE A 38 1.28 -8.06 -0.14
N ASN A 39 1.86 -9.16 0.36
CA ASN A 39 2.52 -9.17 1.67
C ASN A 39 3.72 -8.21 1.70
N ALA A 40 4.58 -8.25 0.68
CA ALA A 40 5.71 -7.34 0.56
C ALA A 40 5.25 -5.87 0.49
N LEU A 41 4.18 -5.59 -0.26
CA LEU A 41 3.61 -4.24 -0.35
C LEU A 41 3.10 -3.73 0.99
N VAL A 42 2.46 -4.58 1.80
CA VAL A 42 2.02 -4.22 3.17
C VAL A 42 3.22 -3.82 4.02
N VAL A 43 4.31 -4.59 3.98
CA VAL A 43 5.55 -4.27 4.71
C VAL A 43 6.12 -2.93 4.25
N TYR A 44 6.26 -2.70 2.94
CA TYR A 44 6.77 -1.44 2.42
C TYR A 44 5.87 -0.25 2.75
N HIS A 45 4.56 -0.46 2.74
CA HIS A 45 3.58 0.55 3.14
C HIS A 45 3.78 0.95 4.61
N ASP A 46 3.96 -0.01 5.51
CA ASP A 46 4.15 0.26 6.93
C ASP A 46 5.52 0.88 7.22
N ASP A 47 6.56 0.40 6.55
CA ASP A 47 7.92 0.95 6.62
C ASP A 47 7.95 2.42 6.21
N TYR A 48 7.20 2.81 5.18
CA TYR A 48 7.07 4.21 4.79
C TYR A 48 6.58 5.09 5.95
N PHE A 49 5.55 4.67 6.68
CA PHE A 49 5.03 5.45 7.82
C PHE A 49 6.01 5.50 8.99
N ASN A 50 6.73 4.41 9.24
CA ASN A 50 7.77 4.36 10.27
C ASN A 50 8.90 5.34 9.94
N ILE A 51 9.41 5.31 8.71
CA ILE A 51 10.47 6.21 8.24
C ILE A 51 9.99 7.66 8.25
N SER A 52 8.78 7.93 7.75
CA SER A 52 8.15 9.25 7.73
C SER A 52 8.02 9.82 9.15
N SER A 53 7.56 9.00 10.10
CA SER A 53 7.44 9.39 11.52
C SER A 53 8.80 9.66 12.16
N PHE A 54 9.79 8.81 11.91
CA PHE A 54 11.15 9.01 12.42
C PHE A 54 11.78 10.29 11.88
N TYR A 55 11.66 10.54 10.57
CA TYR A 55 12.13 11.77 9.94
C TYR A 55 11.44 12.99 10.54
N TYR A 56 10.13 12.91 10.78
CA TYR A 56 9.38 13.98 11.43
C TYR A 56 9.90 14.30 12.83
N SER A 57 10.20 13.27 13.64
CA SER A 57 10.83 13.45 14.96
C SER A 57 12.16 14.18 14.84
N LYS A 58 13.01 13.79 13.88
CA LYS A 58 14.33 14.39 13.69
C LYS A 58 14.29 15.85 13.27
N VAL A 59 13.38 16.22 12.37
CA VAL A 59 13.20 17.64 12.01
C VAL A 59 12.70 18.44 13.20
N THR A 60 11.76 17.89 13.99
CA THR A 60 11.24 18.56 15.18
C THR A 60 12.33 18.75 16.25
N GLU A 61 13.13 17.72 16.51
CA GLU A 61 14.30 17.80 17.41
C GLU A 61 15.30 18.87 16.93
N ALA A 62 15.61 18.91 15.63
CA ALA A 62 16.51 19.90 15.06
C ALA A 62 15.98 21.33 15.20
N LEU A 63 14.68 21.55 15.02
CA LEU A 63 14.03 22.85 15.23
C LEU A 63 14.10 23.31 16.69
N VAL A 64 13.90 22.39 17.64
CA VAL A 64 14.06 22.68 19.06
C VAL A 64 15.51 23.04 19.38
N LEU A 65 16.48 22.27 18.88
CA LEU A 65 17.90 22.57 19.08
C LEU A 65 18.30 23.92 18.46
N ALA A 66 17.77 24.27 17.29
CA ALA A 66 18.03 25.57 16.65
C ALA A 66 17.49 26.74 17.48
N LYS A 67 16.32 26.57 18.11
CA LYS A 67 15.77 27.54 19.07
C LYS A 67 16.65 27.67 20.30
N ASP A 68 16.99 26.55 20.92
CA ASP A 68 17.69 26.51 22.21
C ASP A 68 19.15 27.00 22.09
N SER A 69 19.76 26.82 20.92
CA SER A 69 21.10 27.34 20.59
C SER A 69 21.10 28.80 20.13
N GLY A 70 19.93 29.43 19.98
CA GLY A 70 19.79 30.81 19.50
C GLY A 70 20.10 30.98 18.01
N ILE A 71 20.26 29.89 17.24
CA ILE A 71 20.46 29.91 15.78
C ILE A 71 19.19 30.41 15.07
N ALA A 72 18.02 30.10 15.62
CA ALA A 72 16.72 30.51 15.08
C ALA A 72 15.85 31.16 16.17
N THR A 73 14.99 32.10 15.77
CA THR A 73 14.02 32.71 16.68
C THR A 73 12.85 31.76 16.94
N ALA A 74 12.15 31.95 18.06
CA ALA A 74 10.96 31.18 18.40
C ALA A 74 9.87 31.27 17.31
N SER A 75 9.65 32.46 16.74
CA SER A 75 8.64 32.64 15.68
C SER A 75 8.99 31.88 14.39
N THR A 76 10.27 31.86 14.01
CA THR A 76 10.73 31.11 12.84
C THR A 76 10.55 29.62 13.05
N VAL A 77 10.92 29.11 14.23
CA VAL A 77 10.78 27.71 14.59
C VAL A 77 9.32 27.27 14.61
N GLU A 78 8.42 28.06 15.20
CA GLU A 78 6.98 27.77 15.22
C GLU A 78 6.37 27.74 13.81
N SER A 79 6.69 28.73 12.96
CA SER A 79 6.21 28.76 11.57
C SER A 79 6.66 27.53 10.79
N GLN A 80 7.95 27.17 10.90
CA GLN A 80 8.52 26.01 10.23
C GLN A 80 7.94 24.69 10.73
N ALA A 81 7.72 24.55 12.04
CA ALA A 81 7.09 23.37 12.62
C ALA A 81 5.65 23.17 12.10
N ILE A 82 4.87 24.26 11.99
CA ILE A 82 3.50 24.22 11.46
C ILE A 82 3.50 23.80 9.98
N GLU A 83 4.35 24.45 9.17
CA GLU A 83 4.47 24.14 7.74
C GLU A 83 4.91 22.69 7.51
N PHE A 84 5.93 22.25 8.23
CA PHE A 84 6.43 20.88 8.12
C PHE A 84 5.39 19.84 8.55
N LYS A 85 4.64 20.11 9.63
CA LYS A 85 3.52 19.23 10.05
C LYS A 85 2.44 19.14 8.97
N LYS A 86 2.12 20.25 8.31
CA LYS A 86 1.16 20.27 7.20
C LYS A 86 1.68 19.41 6.04
N LEU A 87 2.91 19.63 5.60
CA LEU A 87 3.53 18.86 4.52
C LEU A 87 3.58 17.35 4.83
N SER A 88 3.91 16.98 6.07
CA SER A 88 3.91 15.59 6.53
C SER A 88 2.52 14.96 6.45
N ASN A 89 1.49 15.67 6.90
CA ASN A 89 0.11 15.20 6.82
C ASN A 89 -0.35 15.05 5.36
N ASP A 90 -0.06 16.03 4.52
CA ASP A 90 -0.42 16.02 3.10
C ASP A 90 0.24 14.84 2.37
N ALA A 91 1.53 14.60 2.62
CA ALA A 91 2.27 13.46 2.06
C ALA A 91 1.71 12.11 2.53
N ASN A 92 1.46 11.96 3.84
CA ASN A 92 0.89 10.74 4.40
C ASN A 92 -0.50 10.44 3.85
N ASN A 93 -1.34 11.47 3.68
CA ASN A 93 -2.67 11.34 3.11
C ASN A 93 -2.61 10.97 1.62
N ALA A 94 -1.72 11.61 0.86
CA ALA A 94 -1.50 11.29 -0.55
C ALA A 94 -1.03 9.84 -0.72
N PHE A 95 -0.12 9.36 0.14
CA PHE A 95 0.35 7.98 0.11
C PHE A 95 -0.76 6.98 0.42
N LYS A 96 -1.57 7.23 1.47
CA LYS A 96 -2.75 6.39 1.79
C LYS A 96 -3.77 6.36 0.65
N ALA A 97 -3.98 7.48 -0.03
CA ALA A 97 -4.94 7.57 -1.14
C ALA A 97 -4.43 6.89 -2.42
N ALA A 98 -3.11 6.79 -2.61
CA ALA A 98 -2.51 6.18 -3.80
C ALA A 98 -2.66 4.65 -3.84
N ILE A 99 -2.83 4.00 -2.68
CA ILE A 99 -2.89 2.54 -2.57
C ILE A 99 -4.16 2.12 -1.82
N ASN A 100 -5.07 1.42 -2.49
CA ASN A 100 -6.20 0.77 -1.82
C ASN A 100 -5.75 -0.51 -1.09
N LEU A 101 -4.98 -0.34 -0.01
CA LEU A 101 -4.44 -1.45 0.77
C LEU A 101 -5.53 -2.37 1.36
N PRO A 102 -6.65 -1.86 1.91
CA PRO A 102 -7.74 -2.71 2.39
C PRO A 102 -8.30 -3.64 1.30
N GLY A 103 -8.59 -3.10 0.11
CA GLY A 103 -9.09 -3.90 -1.02
C GLY A 103 -8.08 -4.94 -1.52
N LEU A 104 -6.78 -4.65 -1.45
CA LEU A 104 -5.71 -5.61 -1.76
C LEU A 104 -5.65 -6.74 -0.73
N ILE A 105 -5.79 -6.43 0.56
CA ILE A 105 -5.83 -7.42 1.64
C ILE A 105 -7.06 -8.34 1.47
N ASP A 106 -8.22 -7.78 1.17
CA ASP A 106 -9.45 -8.55 0.92
C ASP A 106 -9.29 -9.46 -0.31
N SER A 107 -8.71 -8.93 -1.40
CA SER A 107 -8.42 -9.71 -2.61
C SER A 107 -7.49 -10.89 -2.32
N LYS A 108 -6.46 -10.69 -1.49
CA LYS A 108 -5.56 -11.76 -1.04
C LYS A 108 -6.29 -12.88 -0.30
N GLN A 109 -7.30 -12.55 0.50
CA GLN A 109 -8.09 -13.57 1.20
C GLN A 109 -8.89 -14.44 0.22
N LEU A 110 -9.44 -13.83 -0.84
CA LEU A 110 -10.16 -14.57 -1.89
C LEU A 110 -9.23 -15.51 -2.67
N ILE A 111 -8.00 -15.10 -2.94
CA ILE A 111 -6.98 -15.95 -3.58
C ILE A 111 -6.73 -17.24 -2.79
N ARG A 112 -6.61 -17.13 -1.46
CA ARG A 112 -6.40 -18.30 -0.58
C ARG A 112 -7.53 -19.33 -0.65
N PHE A 113 -8.76 -18.90 -0.94
CA PHE A 113 -9.88 -19.82 -1.13
C PHE A 113 -9.85 -20.48 -2.51
N SER A 114 -9.48 -19.74 -3.56
CA SER A 114 -9.35 -20.28 -4.92
C SER A 114 -8.21 -21.29 -5.07
N ALA A 115 -7.06 -21.06 -4.41
CA ALA A 115 -5.93 -21.99 -4.42
C ALA A 115 -6.20 -23.29 -3.63
N LYS A 116 -7.19 -23.28 -2.73
CA LYS A 116 -7.61 -24.45 -1.92
C LYS A 116 -8.58 -25.38 -2.63
N VAL A 117 -8.90 -25.16 -3.90
CA VAL A 117 -9.71 -26.08 -4.69
C VAL A 117 -8.88 -27.34 -4.95
N LEU A 118 -9.31 -28.45 -4.32
CA LEU A 118 -8.76 -29.81 -4.38
C LEU A 118 -8.73 -30.39 -5.79
#